data_AF-A0A5K1DM51-F1
#
_entry.id   AF-A0A5K1DM51-F1
#
_cell.length_a   1.000
_cell.length_b   1.000
_cell.length_c   1.000
_cell.angle_alpha   90.00
_cell.angle_beta   90.00
_cell.angle_gamma   90.00
#
_symmetry.space_group_name_H-M   'P 1'
#
loop_
_entity.id
_entity.type
_entity.pdbx_description
1 polymer ?
#
loop_
_entity_poly.entity_id
_entity_poly.type
_entity_poly.pdbx_seq_one_letter_code
_entity_poly.pdbx_strand_id
1 'polypeptide(L)' 'ENIQGNVPGGSPLAGKLFVVIGAGGAGKSLAYGAKEKGARVAISNRSY' A
#
# COMPACT_ATOMS: atom_id res chain seq x y z
N GLU A 1 4.69 19.99 12.37
CA GLU A 1 4.91 18.92 11.38
C GLU A 1 5.56 17.73 12.08
N ASN A 2 4.84 16.64 12.35
CA ASN A 2 5.40 15.29 12.61
C ASN A 2 4.25 14.27 12.86
N ILE A 3 3.98 13.41 11.87
CA ILE A 3 2.99 12.31 11.95
C ILE A 3 3.70 10.95 12.06
N GLN A 4 4.71 10.84 12.94
CA GLN A 4 5.47 9.62 13.15
C GLN A 4 4.63 8.55 13.88
N GLY A 5 3.67 7.94 13.18
CA GLY A 5 2.88 6.82 13.65
C GLY A 5 3.71 5.53 13.71
N ASN A 6 4.37 5.33 14.85
CA ASN A 6 5.00 4.09 15.35
C ASN A 6 6.05 3.41 14.43
N VAL A 7 7.32 3.57 14.81
CA VAL A 7 8.48 2.86 14.26
C VAL A 7 9.12 1.97 15.34
N PRO A 8 9.11 0.65 15.14
CA PRO A 8 10.30 -0.14 15.43
C PRO A 8 10.63 -1.08 14.27
N GLY A 9 11.76 -0.84 13.59
CA GLY A 9 12.47 -1.74 12.66
C GLY A 9 11.79 -2.16 11.34
N GLY A 10 10.46 -2.15 11.27
CA GLY A 10 9.67 -2.64 10.13
C GLY A 10 9.03 -1.53 9.30
N SER A 11 8.54 -1.89 8.10
CA SER A 11 7.80 -0.94 7.27
C SER A 11 6.50 -0.48 7.97
N PRO A 12 6.14 0.81 7.90
CA PRO A 12 4.84 1.31 8.36
C PRO A 12 3.62 0.66 7.70
N LEU A 13 3.82 -0.03 6.57
CA LEU A 13 2.80 -0.74 5.80
C LEU A 13 2.68 -2.22 6.15
N ALA A 14 3.63 -2.79 6.91
CA ALA A 14 3.65 -4.21 7.22
C ALA A 14 2.36 -4.65 7.92
N GLY A 15 1.71 -5.68 7.38
CA GLY A 15 0.45 -6.24 7.89
C GLY A 15 -0.80 -5.37 7.68
N LYS A 16 -0.65 -4.11 7.24
CA LYS A 16 -1.77 -3.21 6.99
C LYS A 16 -2.41 -3.49 5.64
N LEU A 17 -3.70 -3.18 5.53
CA LEU A 17 -4.41 -3.17 4.26
C LEU A 17 -4.08 -1.89 3.49
N PHE A 18 -3.58 -2.05 2.28
CA PHE A 18 -3.30 -0.98 1.33
C PHE A 18 -4.24 -1.13 0.14
N VAL A 19 -5.16 -0.16 -0.02
CA VAL A 19 -6.15 -0.18 -1.09
C VAL A 19 -5.72 0.79 -2.19
N VAL A 20 -5.57 0.28 -3.41
CA VAL A 20 -5.30 1.09 -4.59
C VAL A 20 -6.57 1.24 -5.41
N ILE A 21 -6.92 2.48 -5.74
CA ILE A 21 -8.02 2.79 -6.63
C ILE A 21 -7.44 3.13 -8.00
N GLY A 22 -7.73 2.29 -9.00
CA GLY A 22 -7.19 2.40 -10.35
C GLY A 22 -6.10 1.36 -10.66
N ALA A 23 -6.31 0.54 -11.69
CA ALA A 23 -5.39 -0.54 -12.10
C ALA A 23 -4.42 -0.15 -13.25
N GLY A 24 -4.19 1.15 -13.46
CA GLY A 24 -3.23 1.66 -14.43
C GLY A 24 -1.77 1.49 -13.99
N GLY A 25 -0.82 1.99 -14.79
CA GLY A 25 0.62 1.84 -14.51
C GLY A 25 1.05 2.37 -13.14
N ALA A 26 0.53 3.55 -12.76
CA ALA A 26 0.82 4.16 -11.46
C ALA A 26 0.19 3.39 -10.27
N GLY A 27 -1.03 2.86 -10.44
CA GLY A 27 -1.68 2.09 -9.38
C GLY A 27 -0.95 0.77 -9.12
N LYS A 28 -0.53 0.09 -10.19
CA LYS A 28 0.25 -1.15 -10.08
C LYS A 28 1.61 -0.93 -9.42
N SER A 29 2.33 0.16 -9.73
CA SER A 29 3.64 0.41 -9.09
C SER A 29 3.52 0.65 -7.59
N LEU A 30 2.50 1.38 -7.14
CA LEU A 30 2.21 1.57 -5.72
C LEU A 30 1.82 0.26 -5.02
N ALA A 31 0.99 -0.55 -5.67
CA ALA A 31 0.61 -1.88 -5.18
C ALA A 31 1.85 -2.79 -5.01
N TYR A 32 2.77 -2.78 -5.97
CA TYR A 32 4.01 -3.55 -5.89
C TYR A 32 4.87 -3.12 -4.71
N GLY A 33 5.16 -1.82 -4.58
CA GLY A 33 5.94 -1.30 -3.46
C GLY A 33 5.29 -1.60 -2.11
N ALA A 34 3.96 -1.46 -2.00
CA ALA A 34 3.25 -1.80 -0.77
C ALA A 34 3.37 -3.29 -0.43
N LYS A 35 3.24 -4.18 -1.41
CA LYS A 35 3.40 -5.64 -1.21
C LYS A 35 4.82 -6.01 -0.77
N GLU A 36 5.85 -5.44 -1.38
CA GLU A 36 7.26 -5.61 -0.99
C GLU A 36 7.52 -5.16 0.45
N LYS A 37 6.80 -4.13 0.89
CA LYS A 37 6.84 -3.62 2.27
C LYS A 37 5.98 -4.43 3.26
N GLY A 38 5.43 -5.57 2.83
CA GLY A 38 4.67 -6.47 3.68
C GLY A 38 3.21 -6.09 3.86
N ALA A 39 2.67 -5.21 3.02
CA ALA A 39 1.26 -4.87 3.05
C ALA A 39 0.39 -6.00 2.47
N ARG A 40 -0.86 -6.03 2.93
CA ARG A 40 -1.94 -6.73 2.24
C ARG A 40 -2.51 -5.77 1.21
N VAL A 41 -2.55 -6.14 -0.06
CA VAL A 41 -2.91 -5.22 -1.14
C VAL A 41 -4.24 -5.62 -1.77
N ALA A 42 -5.14 -4.65 -1.92
CA ALA A 42 -6.36 -4.78 -2.70
C ALA A 42 -6.36 -3.69 -3.78
N ILE A 43 -6.63 -4.08 -5.03
CA ILE A 43 -6.73 -3.14 -6.16
C ILE A 43 -8.19 -3.15 -6.61
N SER A 44 -8.81 -1.98 -6.66
CA SER A 44 -10.18 -1.82 -7.13
C SER A 44 -10.21 -0.92 -8.37
N ASN A 45 -11.04 -1.28 -9.35
CA ASN A 45 -11.23 -0.50 -10.59
C ASN A 45 -12.73 -0.39 -10.90
N ARG A 46 -13.12 0.50 -11.81
CA ARG A 46 -14.54 0.83 -12.08
C ARG A 46 -15.40 -0.34 -12.61
N SER A 47 -14.80 -1.44 -13.04
CA SER A 47 -15.50 -2.55 -13.68
C SER A 47 -15.50 -3.78 -12.79
N TYR A 48 -15.99 -3.65 -11.56
CA TYR A 48 -16.06 -4.68 -10.50
C TYR A 48 -14.73 -4.95 -9.79
#